data_AF-A0A9E6BKH5-F1
#
_entry.id   AF-A0A9E6BKH5-F1
#
_cell.length_a   1.000
_cell.length_b   1.000
_cell.length_c   1.000
_cell.angle_alpha   90.00
_cell.angle_beta   90.00
_cell.angle_gamma   90.00
#
_symmetry.space_group_name_H-M   'P 1'
#
loop_
_entity.id
_entity.type
_entity.pdbx_description
1 polymer ?
#
loop_
_entity_poly.entity_id
_entity_poly.type
_entity_poly.pdbx_seq_one_letter_code
_entity_poly.pdbx_strand_id
1 'polypeptide(L)'
;MFQNDSLTLTPAAALQHEQNAAAQDKLPGSRYRPWNDRVRNEKSIYDLYSAEIQFKIDAAEEIRLQGAAAPAIALLQSNTSPVDRINALLMQGNLEVRIVVDHGELKAKRGEHVFSLAKMSDGERSAVVLASEIITAAPSTIFIIDEPERHLHRAIVVPLIAGLVAERPDCGFLISTHELDAPLHSEEAGIVLVRSCIWNGEQVSTWDVDVLLSTDTIPESLRVDLYGSRRTLLFVEGQSTSLDQPLYSLLFPEVSVRAKEACTEVIRAVNGLRGCQDVHHVTAFGLVDGDGMADDRIAALEGQGIYPLPFYSVESLFYSKEVVEAIAGRQAETLGANAVELKDQAYGEAVASITQEQKQHLAGRISERELRDSLLSQLPRERDLVEGGNHNISVELPSPYPDELALLEGHVGASDLDALVARYPVRESGVLGAIAQGLHFNNRADYEKAVLSKVAADDGLRQVLIAKLGRLAAELQNGN
;
A
#
# COMPACT_ATOMS: atom_id res chain seq x y z
N MET A 1 -30.98 -13.23 4.42
CA MET A 1 -30.48 -13.45 5.79
C MET A 1 -31.56 -13.20 6.86
N PHE A 2 -32.38 -12.13 6.82
CA PHE A 2 -33.67 -12.05 7.55
C PHE A 2 -34.68 -11.29 6.68
N GLN A 3 -35.99 -11.62 6.73
CA GLN A 3 -37.03 -10.93 5.94
C GLN A 3 -38.06 -10.17 6.78
N ASN A 4 -38.18 -10.51 8.07
CA ASN A 4 -39.14 -9.90 8.99
C ASN A 4 -38.41 -9.11 10.07
N ASP A 5 -39.07 -8.06 10.57
CA ASP A 5 -38.53 -7.22 11.64
C ASP A 5 -38.44 -7.97 13.00
N SER A 6 -39.14 -9.10 13.14
CA SER A 6 -39.12 -9.98 14.34
C SER A 6 -38.65 -11.40 14.01
N LEU A 7 -37.98 -12.02 15.00
CA LEU A 7 -37.53 -13.42 14.95
C LEU A 7 -38.74 -14.33 15.20
N THR A 8 -39.06 -15.22 14.26
CA THR A 8 -40.28 -16.06 14.32
C THR A 8 -40.07 -17.44 14.94
N LEU A 9 -38.88 -17.73 15.47
CA LEU A 9 -38.47 -19.06 15.89
C LEU A 9 -38.88 -19.33 17.34
N THR A 10 -39.71 -20.36 17.55
CA THR A 10 -40.16 -20.80 18.90
C THR A 10 -39.17 -21.81 19.49
N PRO A 11 -39.15 -22.02 20.83
CA PRO A 11 -38.30 -23.04 21.46
C PRO A 11 -38.51 -24.45 20.87
N ALA A 12 -39.76 -24.82 20.58
CA ALA A 12 -40.08 -26.11 19.96
C ALA A 12 -39.57 -26.22 18.52
N ALA A 13 -39.66 -25.13 17.75
CA ALA A 13 -39.11 -25.08 16.39
C ALA A 13 -37.58 -25.16 16.40
N ALA A 14 -36.90 -24.51 17.35
CA ALA A 14 -35.44 -24.56 17.49
C ALA A 14 -34.94 -25.99 17.71
N LEU A 15 -35.58 -26.72 18.64
CA LEU A 15 -35.21 -28.10 18.99
C LEU A 15 -35.49 -29.08 17.84
N GLN A 16 -36.61 -28.89 17.14
CA GLN A 16 -36.94 -29.68 15.95
C GLN A 16 -35.95 -29.42 14.81
N HIS A 17 -35.50 -28.18 14.64
CA HIS A 17 -34.49 -27.83 13.64
C HIS A 17 -33.14 -28.45 13.93
N GLU A 18 -32.70 -28.48 15.19
CA GLU A 18 -31.45 -29.11 15.57
C GLU A 18 -31.43 -30.61 15.26
N GLN A 19 -32.51 -31.32 15.58
CA GLN A 19 -32.66 -32.75 15.25
C GLN A 19 -32.65 -33.00 13.73
N ASN A 20 -33.33 -32.14 12.97
CA ASN A 20 -33.39 -32.23 11.52
C ASN A 20 -32.05 -31.89 10.86
N ALA A 21 -31.34 -30.89 11.37
CA ALA A 21 -30.02 -30.49 10.88
C ALA A 21 -29.01 -31.64 11.04
N ALA A 22 -28.97 -32.29 12.22
CA ALA A 22 -28.09 -33.43 12.47
C ALA A 22 -28.36 -34.64 11.56
N ALA A 23 -29.61 -34.84 11.12
CA ALA A 23 -29.95 -35.88 10.15
C ALA A 23 -29.54 -35.49 8.72
N GLN A 24 -29.67 -34.21 8.38
CA GLN A 24 -29.32 -33.67 7.06
C GLN A 24 -27.81 -33.58 6.83
N ASP A 25 -27.04 -33.21 7.86
CA ASP A 25 -25.58 -33.09 7.78
C ASP A 25 -24.90 -34.43 7.47
N LYS A 26 -25.57 -35.56 7.76
CA LYS A 26 -25.09 -36.91 7.42
C LYS A 26 -25.25 -37.28 5.94
N LEU A 27 -25.99 -36.51 5.15
CA LEU A 27 -26.23 -36.81 3.73
C LEU A 27 -25.03 -36.36 2.87
N PRO A 28 -24.58 -37.12 1.85
CA PRO A 28 -23.45 -36.72 1.01
C PRO A 28 -23.62 -35.36 0.31
N GLY A 29 -24.87 -34.96 0.03
CA GLY A 29 -25.21 -33.68 -0.59
C GLY A 29 -25.06 -32.46 0.31
N SER A 30 -24.97 -32.63 1.65
CA SER A 30 -24.76 -31.52 2.59
C SER A 30 -23.37 -30.90 2.43
N ARG A 31 -22.40 -31.66 1.88
CA ARG A 31 -21.01 -31.23 1.71
C ARG A 31 -20.82 -30.09 0.71
N TYR A 32 -21.78 -29.89 -0.21
CA TYR A 32 -21.63 -28.92 -1.31
C TYR A 32 -22.93 -28.20 -1.67
N ARG A 33 -24.03 -28.43 -0.93
CA ARG A 33 -25.29 -27.70 -1.11
C ARG A 33 -25.76 -27.08 0.20
N PRO A 34 -25.89 -25.76 0.28
CA PRO A 34 -26.51 -25.11 1.42
C PRO A 34 -27.96 -25.57 1.59
N TRP A 35 -28.36 -25.86 2.82
CA TRP A 35 -29.70 -26.32 3.17
C TRP A 35 -30.24 -25.47 4.32
N ASN A 36 -31.37 -24.81 4.10
CA ASN A 36 -32.08 -24.03 5.10
C ASN A 36 -31.21 -22.95 5.83
N ASP A 37 -30.25 -22.32 5.14
CA ASP A 37 -29.35 -21.30 5.69
C ASP A 37 -30.06 -20.21 6.52
N ARG A 38 -31.29 -19.85 6.12
CA ARG A 38 -32.11 -18.86 6.83
C ARG A 38 -32.42 -19.28 8.27
N VAL A 39 -32.85 -20.53 8.41
CA VAL A 39 -33.27 -21.10 9.70
C VAL A 39 -32.06 -21.28 10.61
N ARG A 40 -30.89 -21.61 10.05
CA ARG A 40 -29.63 -21.69 10.81
C ARG A 40 -29.28 -20.34 11.44
N ASN A 41 -29.34 -19.26 10.66
CA ASN A 41 -29.05 -17.92 11.17
C ASN A 41 -30.05 -17.47 12.25
N GLU A 42 -31.35 -17.75 12.06
CA GLU A 42 -32.37 -17.45 13.07
C GLU A 42 -32.16 -18.25 14.36
N LYS A 43 -31.71 -19.51 14.24
CA LYS A 43 -31.34 -20.34 15.39
C LYS A 43 -30.14 -19.76 16.15
N SER A 44 -29.07 -19.35 15.48
CA SER A 44 -27.89 -18.78 16.17
C SER A 44 -28.25 -17.54 17.00
N ILE A 45 -29.13 -16.67 16.48
CA ILE A 45 -29.62 -15.51 17.22
C ILE A 45 -30.53 -15.93 18.40
N TYR A 46 -31.38 -16.94 18.20
CA TYR A 46 -32.21 -17.48 19.28
C TYR A 46 -31.38 -18.12 20.40
N ASP A 47 -30.32 -18.84 20.06
CA ASP A 47 -29.40 -19.47 21.01
C ASP A 47 -28.67 -18.41 21.83
N LEU A 48 -28.25 -17.31 21.20
CA LEU A 48 -27.71 -16.13 21.92
C LEU A 48 -28.72 -15.53 22.89
N TYR A 49 -29.94 -15.30 22.44
CA TYR A 49 -30.99 -14.78 23.31
C TYR A 49 -31.22 -15.70 24.51
N SER A 50 -31.30 -17.01 24.27
CA SER A 50 -31.52 -18.02 25.31
C SER A 50 -30.36 -18.06 26.31
N ALA A 51 -29.12 -18.00 25.83
CA ALA A 51 -27.92 -17.95 26.67
C ALA A 51 -27.87 -16.69 27.54
N GLU A 52 -28.22 -15.53 26.98
CA GLU A 52 -28.29 -14.26 27.70
C GLU A 52 -29.33 -14.28 28.83
N ILE A 53 -30.50 -14.85 28.56
CA ILE A 53 -31.56 -15.01 29.55
C ILE A 53 -31.14 -16.01 30.63
N GLN A 54 -30.58 -17.15 30.25
CA GLN A 54 -30.14 -18.18 31.20
C GLN A 54 -29.06 -17.63 32.14
N PHE A 55 -28.07 -16.90 31.61
CA PHE A 55 -27.03 -16.23 32.40
C PHE A 55 -27.62 -15.32 33.50
N LYS A 56 -28.65 -14.53 33.17
CA LYS A 56 -29.32 -13.64 34.13
C LYS A 56 -30.16 -14.41 35.15
N ILE A 57 -30.81 -15.50 34.74
CA ILE A 57 -31.59 -16.37 35.64
C ILE A 57 -30.67 -17.05 36.65
N ASP A 58 -29.57 -17.65 36.20
CA ASP A 58 -28.60 -18.34 37.05
C ASP A 58 -28.01 -17.39 38.09
N ALA A 59 -27.61 -16.19 37.64
CA ALA A 59 -27.11 -15.15 38.53
C ALA A 59 -28.16 -14.70 39.57
N ALA A 60 -29.42 -14.52 39.14
CA ALA A 60 -30.50 -14.15 40.06
C ALA A 60 -30.81 -15.25 41.08
N GLU A 61 -30.74 -16.52 40.68
CA GLU A 61 -30.92 -17.65 41.59
C GLU A 61 -29.78 -17.75 42.61
N GLU A 62 -28.54 -17.54 42.18
CA GLU A 62 -27.39 -17.53 43.09
C GLU A 62 -27.49 -16.40 44.12
N ILE A 63 -27.86 -15.19 43.69
CA ILE A 63 -28.11 -14.04 44.58
C ILE A 63 -29.23 -14.35 45.56
N ARG A 64 -30.31 -15.00 45.11
CA ARG A 64 -31.41 -15.41 45.99
C ARG A 64 -30.95 -16.40 47.07
N LEU A 65 -30.03 -17.32 46.73
CA LEU A 65 -29.54 -18.35 47.65
C LEU A 65 -28.48 -17.83 48.63
N GLN A 66 -27.57 -16.97 48.18
CA GLN A 66 -26.39 -16.54 48.94
C GLN A 66 -26.46 -15.08 49.44
N GLY A 67 -27.45 -14.30 49.00
CA GLY A 67 -27.65 -12.92 49.41
C GLY A 67 -26.51 -11.99 48.97
N ALA A 68 -26.15 -11.03 49.82
CA ALA A 68 -25.17 -9.98 49.49
C ALA A 68 -23.72 -10.49 49.30
N ALA A 69 -23.43 -11.75 49.66
CA ALA A 69 -22.12 -12.36 49.47
C ALA A 69 -22.00 -13.12 48.13
N ALA A 70 -23.06 -13.14 47.31
CA ALA A 70 -23.10 -13.89 46.05
C ALA A 70 -22.07 -13.36 45.03
N PRO A 71 -21.16 -14.22 44.51
CA PRO A 71 -20.24 -13.86 43.43
C PRO A 71 -20.94 -13.34 42.16
N ALA A 72 -22.16 -13.83 41.89
CA ALA A 72 -23.02 -13.37 40.80
C ALA A 72 -23.23 -11.84 40.75
N ILE A 73 -23.18 -11.13 41.88
CA ILE A 73 -23.31 -9.66 41.88
C ILE A 73 -22.15 -9.02 41.13
N ALA A 74 -20.91 -9.47 41.41
CA ALA A 74 -19.72 -8.97 40.73
C ALA A 74 -19.72 -9.39 39.24
N LEU A 75 -20.19 -10.61 38.94
CA LEU A 75 -20.28 -11.13 37.57
C LEU A 75 -21.30 -10.34 36.71
N LEU A 76 -22.43 -9.94 37.29
CA LEU A 76 -23.40 -9.08 36.58
C LEU A 76 -22.86 -7.67 36.36
N GLN A 77 -21.92 -7.21 37.19
CA GLN A 77 -21.29 -5.89 37.06
C GLN A 77 -20.08 -5.89 36.12
N SER A 78 -19.50 -7.06 35.80
CA SER A 78 -18.32 -7.16 34.94
C SER A 78 -18.59 -7.02 33.45
N ASN A 79 -19.85 -6.88 33.02
CA ASN A 79 -20.27 -6.84 31.62
C ASN A 79 -19.69 -8.02 30.82
N THR A 80 -19.86 -9.24 31.33
CA THR A 80 -19.34 -10.48 30.74
C THR A 80 -20.47 -11.40 30.27
N SER A 81 -21.69 -10.87 30.10
CA SER A 81 -22.80 -11.67 29.57
C SER A 81 -22.51 -12.12 28.13
N PRO A 82 -23.19 -13.16 27.61
CA PRO A 82 -23.07 -13.54 26.21
C PRO A 82 -23.24 -12.38 25.22
N VAL A 83 -24.22 -11.49 25.46
CA VAL A 83 -24.41 -10.28 24.65
C VAL A 83 -23.27 -9.28 24.81
N ASP A 84 -22.76 -9.08 26.03
CA ASP A 84 -21.64 -8.17 26.27
C ASP A 84 -20.35 -8.64 25.57
N ARG A 85 -20.08 -9.95 25.59
CA ARG A 85 -18.94 -10.58 24.90
C ARG A 85 -19.02 -10.33 23.40
N ILE A 86 -20.19 -10.52 22.79
CA ILE A 86 -20.40 -10.20 21.38
C ILE A 86 -20.21 -8.71 21.10
N ASN A 87 -20.73 -7.83 21.96
CA ASN A 87 -20.54 -6.39 21.81
C ASN A 87 -19.06 -5.99 21.87
N ALA A 88 -18.26 -6.64 22.71
CA ALA A 88 -16.82 -6.43 22.76
C ALA A 88 -16.14 -6.86 21.46
N LEU A 89 -16.50 -8.04 20.92
CA LEU A 89 -15.97 -8.56 19.65
C LEU A 89 -16.35 -7.69 18.45
N LEU A 90 -17.60 -7.22 18.38
CA LEU A 90 -18.04 -6.30 17.33
C LEU A 90 -17.25 -4.99 17.37
N MET A 91 -17.01 -4.46 18.58
CA MET A 91 -16.21 -3.25 18.77
C MET A 91 -14.74 -3.45 18.38
N GLN A 92 -14.14 -4.60 18.70
CA GLN A 92 -12.81 -4.97 18.22
C GLN A 92 -12.75 -5.06 16.69
N GLY A 93 -13.83 -5.58 16.07
CA GLY A 93 -14.04 -5.57 14.63
C GLY A 93 -14.31 -4.20 14.01
N ASN A 94 -14.22 -3.11 14.79
CA ASN A 94 -14.54 -1.74 14.37
C ASN A 94 -15.98 -1.59 13.83
N LEU A 95 -16.91 -2.40 14.35
CA LEU A 95 -18.34 -2.27 14.09
C LEU A 95 -18.98 -1.40 15.17
N GLU A 96 -19.62 -0.31 14.75
CA GLU A 96 -20.28 0.62 15.68
C GLU A 96 -21.58 0.08 16.28
N VAL A 97 -22.11 -1.01 15.73
CA VAL A 97 -23.38 -1.61 16.17
C VAL A 97 -23.20 -2.41 17.45
N ARG A 98 -24.16 -2.29 18.37
CA ARG A 98 -24.27 -3.11 19.57
C ARG A 98 -25.57 -3.90 19.56
N ILE A 99 -25.56 -5.08 20.16
CA ILE A 99 -26.71 -5.91 20.40
C ILE A 99 -27.25 -5.62 21.79
N VAL A 100 -28.57 -5.44 21.88
CA VAL A 100 -29.30 -5.19 23.12
C VAL A 100 -30.53 -6.08 23.18
N VAL A 101 -30.93 -6.47 24.39
CA VAL A 101 -32.24 -7.09 24.61
C VAL A 101 -33.25 -5.96 24.85
N ASP A 102 -34.23 -5.84 23.97
CA ASP A 102 -35.30 -4.85 24.06
C ASP A 102 -36.66 -5.53 23.92
N HIS A 103 -37.51 -5.38 24.94
CA HIS A 103 -38.84 -5.99 25.00
C HIS A 103 -38.90 -7.51 24.71
N GLY A 104 -37.86 -8.26 25.12
CA GLY A 104 -37.80 -9.72 24.95
C GLY A 104 -37.30 -10.17 23.57
N GLU A 105 -36.73 -9.25 22.78
CA GLU A 105 -36.10 -9.56 21.50
C GLU A 105 -34.68 -8.98 21.44
N LEU A 106 -33.79 -9.62 20.70
CA LEU A 106 -32.49 -9.04 20.36
C LEU A 106 -32.66 -7.99 19.27
N LYS A 107 -32.14 -6.79 19.53
CA LYS A 107 -32.14 -5.66 18.60
C LYS A 107 -30.74 -5.08 18.47
N ALA A 108 -30.52 -4.38 17.37
CA ALA A 108 -29.31 -3.60 17.15
C ALA A 108 -29.51 -2.19 17.72
N LYS A 109 -28.46 -1.62 18.32
CA LYS A 109 -28.36 -0.25 18.79
C LYS A 109 -27.16 0.43 18.11
N ARG A 110 -27.38 1.60 17.51
CA ARG A 110 -26.30 2.49 17.00
C ARG A 110 -26.56 3.91 17.50
N GLY A 111 -25.59 4.47 18.24
CA GLY A 111 -25.83 5.69 19.01
C GLY A 111 -27.02 5.49 19.96
N GLU A 112 -28.03 6.35 19.89
CA GLU A 112 -29.28 6.22 20.67
C GLU A 112 -30.41 5.48 19.93
N HIS A 113 -30.20 5.05 18.69
CA HIS A 113 -31.24 4.40 17.89
C HIS A 113 -31.23 2.89 18.04
N VAL A 114 -32.37 2.31 18.43
CA VAL A 114 -32.60 0.86 18.51
C VAL A 114 -33.46 0.42 17.32
N PHE A 115 -33.02 -0.61 16.60
CA PHE A 115 -33.66 -1.11 15.38
C PHE A 115 -33.52 -2.63 15.22
N SER A 116 -34.34 -3.24 14.36
CA SER A 116 -34.32 -4.68 14.11
C SER A 116 -32.99 -5.14 13.49
N LEU A 117 -32.52 -6.33 13.86
CA LEU A 117 -31.36 -6.98 13.25
C LEU A 117 -31.50 -7.12 11.72
N ALA A 118 -32.74 -7.18 11.20
CA ALA A 118 -33.03 -7.23 9.77
C ALA A 118 -32.63 -5.94 9.01
N LYS A 119 -32.38 -4.82 9.71
CA LYS A 119 -31.97 -3.54 9.12
C LYS A 119 -30.45 -3.30 9.19
N MET A 120 -29.69 -4.24 9.76
CA MET A 120 -28.22 -4.20 9.76
C MET A 120 -27.68 -4.42 8.34
N SER A 121 -26.48 -3.89 8.06
CA SER A 121 -25.77 -4.24 6.83
C SER A 121 -25.47 -5.73 6.76
N ASP A 122 -25.23 -6.25 5.56
CA ASP A 122 -25.01 -7.69 5.36
C ASP A 122 -23.75 -8.18 6.09
N GLY A 123 -22.70 -7.35 6.12
CA GLY A 123 -21.49 -7.60 6.89
C GLY A 123 -21.74 -7.63 8.40
N GLU A 124 -22.35 -6.57 8.97
CA GLU A 124 -22.65 -6.53 10.41
C GLU A 124 -23.50 -7.71 10.86
N ARG A 125 -24.49 -8.07 10.04
CA ARG A 125 -25.36 -9.20 10.32
C ARG A 125 -24.62 -10.53 10.30
N SER A 126 -23.74 -10.71 9.31
CA SER A 126 -22.89 -11.91 9.22
C SER A 126 -21.96 -12.01 10.43
N ALA A 127 -21.36 -10.90 10.87
CA ALA A 127 -20.53 -10.83 12.06
C ALA A 127 -21.30 -11.23 13.33
N VAL A 128 -22.52 -10.71 13.51
CA VAL A 128 -23.36 -11.05 14.68
C VAL A 128 -23.76 -12.52 14.66
N VAL A 129 -24.18 -13.07 13.52
CA VAL A 129 -24.57 -14.48 13.41
C VAL A 129 -23.38 -15.38 13.74
N LEU A 130 -22.21 -15.11 13.15
CA LEU A 130 -20.98 -15.87 13.40
C LEU A 130 -20.57 -15.81 14.88
N ALA A 131 -20.56 -14.62 15.48
CA ALA A 131 -20.22 -14.45 16.88
C ALA A 131 -21.24 -15.13 17.81
N SER A 132 -22.53 -15.08 17.46
CA SER A 132 -23.60 -15.76 18.21
C SER A 132 -23.39 -17.26 18.22
N GLU A 133 -23.11 -17.85 17.07
CA GLU A 133 -22.87 -19.28 16.91
C GLU A 133 -21.62 -19.73 17.69
N ILE A 134 -20.53 -18.97 17.63
CA ILE A 134 -19.29 -19.31 18.33
C ILE A 134 -19.40 -19.13 19.85
N ILE A 135 -20.00 -18.04 20.33
CA ILE A 135 -20.10 -17.76 21.77
C ILE A 135 -21.05 -18.73 22.48
N THR A 136 -22.09 -19.21 21.80
CA THR A 136 -23.09 -20.11 22.38
C THR A 136 -22.82 -21.60 22.16
N ALA A 137 -21.81 -21.95 21.37
CA ALA A 137 -21.49 -23.36 21.12
C ALA A 137 -21.00 -24.10 22.36
N ALA A 138 -21.25 -25.41 22.37
CA ALA A 138 -20.72 -26.32 23.39
C ALA A 138 -19.18 -26.33 23.41
N PRO A 139 -18.54 -26.67 24.54
CA PRO A 139 -17.10 -26.85 24.61
C PRO A 139 -16.59 -27.92 23.63
N SER A 140 -15.35 -27.77 23.16
CA SER A 140 -14.72 -28.69 22.21
C SER A 140 -15.44 -28.80 20.85
N THR A 141 -16.20 -27.77 20.47
CA THR A 141 -16.77 -27.65 19.13
C THR A 141 -15.66 -27.28 18.14
N ILE A 142 -15.74 -27.82 16.92
CA ILE A 142 -14.83 -27.46 15.82
C ILE A 142 -15.60 -26.59 14.83
N PHE A 143 -15.12 -25.37 14.60
CA PHE A 143 -15.65 -24.45 13.61
C PHE A 143 -14.87 -24.56 12.31
N ILE A 144 -15.61 -24.68 11.20
CA ILE A 144 -15.06 -24.59 9.85
C ILE A 144 -15.63 -23.32 9.22
N ILE A 145 -14.76 -22.33 8.99
CA ILE A 145 -15.14 -21.01 8.47
C ILE A 145 -14.55 -20.89 7.07
N ASP A 146 -15.40 -20.68 6.07
CA ASP A 146 -15.00 -20.60 4.66
C ASP A 146 -15.21 -19.18 4.11
N GLU A 147 -14.13 -18.58 3.63
CA GLU A 147 -14.04 -17.22 3.06
C GLU A 147 -14.80 -16.17 3.88
N PRO A 148 -14.42 -15.94 5.16
CA PRO A 148 -15.10 -14.96 6.01
C PRO A 148 -15.09 -13.53 5.42
N GLU A 149 -14.13 -13.22 4.55
CA GLU A 149 -13.99 -11.96 3.80
C GLU A 149 -15.00 -11.76 2.67
N ARG A 150 -15.73 -12.80 2.26
CA ARG A 150 -16.67 -12.69 1.13
C ARG A 150 -17.80 -11.68 1.37
N HIS A 151 -18.19 -11.47 2.63
CA HIS A 151 -19.30 -10.58 3.04
C HIS A 151 -18.90 -9.48 4.02
N LEU A 152 -17.62 -9.43 4.40
CA LEU A 152 -17.08 -8.52 5.40
C LEU A 152 -15.84 -7.83 4.85
N HIS A 153 -15.72 -6.52 5.04
CA HIS A 153 -14.51 -5.81 4.66
C HIS A 153 -13.31 -6.36 5.45
N ARG A 154 -12.15 -6.56 4.79
CA ARG A 154 -10.94 -7.17 5.39
C ARG A 154 -10.55 -6.60 6.76
N ALA A 155 -10.68 -5.29 6.93
CA ALA A 155 -10.33 -4.58 8.17
C ALA A 155 -11.21 -4.96 9.38
N ILE A 156 -12.35 -5.62 9.14
CA ILE A 156 -13.29 -6.09 10.15
C ILE A 156 -13.06 -7.58 10.43
N VAL A 157 -12.81 -8.37 9.38
CA VAL A 157 -12.66 -9.85 9.46
C VAL A 157 -11.50 -10.25 10.35
N VAL A 158 -10.31 -9.70 10.09
CA VAL A 158 -9.08 -10.05 10.78
C VAL A 158 -9.23 -9.89 12.30
N PRO A 159 -9.59 -8.70 12.85
CA PRO A 159 -9.75 -8.54 14.29
C PRO A 159 -10.93 -9.32 14.87
N LEU A 160 -12.05 -9.46 14.14
CA LEU A 160 -13.21 -10.20 14.64
C LEU A 160 -12.90 -11.69 14.83
N ILE A 161 -12.28 -12.32 13.83
CA ILE A 161 -11.90 -13.74 13.89
C ILE A 161 -10.84 -13.98 14.96
N ALA A 162 -9.81 -13.13 15.02
CA ALA A 162 -8.79 -13.23 16.07
C ALA A 162 -9.40 -13.13 17.48
N GLY A 163 -10.32 -12.18 17.68
CA GLY A 163 -11.07 -12.06 18.94
C GLY A 163 -11.89 -13.31 19.26
N LEU A 164 -12.61 -13.87 18.28
CA LEU A 164 -13.43 -15.08 18.47
C LEU A 164 -12.60 -16.30 18.86
N VAL A 165 -11.43 -16.48 18.24
CA VAL A 165 -10.49 -17.57 18.55
C VAL A 165 -9.97 -17.41 19.99
N ALA A 166 -9.56 -16.20 20.37
CA ALA A 166 -9.07 -15.91 21.72
C ALA A 166 -10.15 -16.07 22.81
N GLU A 167 -11.41 -15.79 22.48
CA GLU A 167 -12.55 -15.84 23.40
C GLU A 167 -13.05 -17.27 23.67
N ARG A 168 -12.68 -18.24 22.80
CA ARG A 168 -13.06 -19.67 22.89
C ARG A 168 -11.84 -20.59 22.71
N PRO A 169 -10.84 -20.52 23.63
CA PRO A 169 -9.66 -21.39 23.56
C PRO A 169 -9.99 -22.88 23.78
N ASP A 170 -11.22 -23.18 24.25
CA ASP A 170 -11.75 -24.53 24.43
C ASP A 170 -12.30 -25.17 23.14
N CYS A 171 -12.36 -24.42 22.03
CA CYS A 171 -12.85 -24.86 20.72
C CYS A 171 -11.74 -24.93 19.68
N GLY A 172 -11.96 -25.72 18.62
CA GLY A 172 -11.07 -25.80 17.46
C GLY A 172 -11.56 -24.91 16.32
N PHE A 173 -10.61 -24.33 15.56
CA PHE A 173 -10.92 -23.48 14.42
C PHE A 173 -10.15 -23.92 13.18
N LEU A 174 -10.86 -24.13 12.07
CA LEU A 174 -10.32 -24.33 10.73
C LEU A 174 -10.85 -23.21 9.84
N ILE A 175 -9.98 -22.33 9.37
CA ILE A 175 -10.36 -21.14 8.60
C ILE A 175 -9.75 -21.25 7.21
N SER A 176 -10.62 -21.28 6.20
CA SER A 176 -10.28 -21.15 4.79
C SER A 176 -10.43 -19.67 4.41
N THR A 177 -9.35 -19.01 4.02
CA THR A 177 -9.32 -17.59 3.71
C THR A 177 -8.21 -17.26 2.73
N HIS A 178 -8.40 -16.19 1.95
CA HIS A 178 -7.37 -15.58 1.12
C HIS A 178 -6.63 -14.45 1.87
N GLU A 179 -7.04 -14.11 3.09
CA GLU A 179 -6.43 -13.07 3.93
C GLU A 179 -5.46 -13.70 4.95
N LEU A 180 -4.16 -13.77 4.64
CA LEU A 180 -3.19 -14.41 5.55
C LEU A 180 -2.98 -13.62 6.86
N ASP A 181 -3.42 -12.36 6.93
CA ASP A 181 -3.35 -11.56 8.16
C ASP A 181 -4.28 -12.08 9.26
N ALA A 182 -5.35 -12.82 8.91
CA ALA A 182 -6.28 -13.38 9.89
C ALA A 182 -5.65 -14.51 10.74
N PRO A 183 -4.93 -15.49 10.16
CA PRO A 183 -4.18 -16.50 10.94
C PRO A 183 -2.92 -16.00 11.65
N LEU A 184 -2.29 -14.91 11.18
CA LEU A 184 -0.97 -14.44 11.68
C LEU A 184 -0.94 -14.05 13.17
N HIS A 185 -2.09 -13.87 13.82
CA HIS A 185 -2.19 -13.37 15.19
C HIS A 185 -2.22 -14.45 16.28
N SER A 186 -2.17 -15.74 15.92
CA SER A 186 -2.13 -16.85 16.88
C SER A 186 -0.80 -17.58 16.80
N GLU A 187 0.00 -17.51 17.87
CA GLU A 187 1.33 -18.16 17.96
C GLU A 187 1.26 -19.70 17.80
N GLU A 188 0.08 -20.30 17.98
CA GLU A 188 -0.15 -21.75 17.89
C GLU A 188 -0.83 -22.20 16.58
N ALA A 189 -1.11 -21.29 15.64
CA ALA A 189 -1.82 -21.63 14.41
C ALA A 189 -0.92 -22.33 13.38
N GLY A 190 -1.32 -23.54 12.95
CA GLY A 190 -0.76 -24.20 11.78
C GLY A 190 -1.40 -23.68 10.50
N ILE A 191 -0.59 -23.30 9.50
CA ILE A 191 -1.07 -22.86 8.19
C ILE A 191 -0.95 -24.02 7.20
N VAL A 192 -2.04 -24.28 6.47
CA VAL A 192 -2.08 -25.30 5.41
C VAL A 192 -2.34 -24.60 4.08
N LEU A 193 -1.34 -24.55 3.22
CA LEU A 193 -1.45 -23.96 1.89
C LEU A 193 -1.70 -25.03 0.85
N VAL A 194 -2.83 -24.94 0.15
CA VAL A 194 -3.17 -25.85 -0.95
C VAL A 194 -2.67 -25.27 -2.28
N ARG A 195 -1.71 -25.94 -2.93
CA ARG A 195 -1.07 -25.50 -4.19
C ARG A 195 -1.84 -25.92 -5.43
N SER A 196 -2.21 -27.19 -5.48
CA SER A 196 -2.90 -27.75 -6.63
C SER A 196 -3.72 -28.98 -6.26
N CYS A 197 -4.68 -29.31 -7.11
CA CYS A 197 -5.58 -30.43 -6.96
C CYS A 197 -5.55 -31.27 -8.24
N ILE A 198 -5.13 -32.53 -8.13
CA ILE A 198 -5.04 -33.45 -9.26
C ILE A 198 -6.35 -34.24 -9.35
N TRP A 199 -7.02 -34.15 -10.49
CA TRP A 199 -8.31 -34.81 -10.73
C TRP A 199 -8.13 -36.13 -11.49
N ASN A 200 -8.96 -37.12 -11.16
CA ASN A 200 -9.14 -38.33 -11.93
C ASN A 200 -10.63 -38.47 -12.30
N GLY A 201 -10.99 -37.96 -13.47
CA GLY A 201 -12.40 -37.80 -13.87
C GLY A 201 -13.09 -36.75 -13.00
N GLU A 202 -14.26 -37.08 -12.45
CA GLU A 202 -15.01 -36.21 -11.52
C GLU A 202 -14.56 -36.35 -10.06
N GLN A 203 -13.52 -37.13 -9.78
CA GLN A 203 -13.01 -37.36 -8.42
C GLN A 203 -11.66 -36.70 -8.21
N VAL A 204 -11.48 -36.05 -7.08
CA VAL A 204 -10.18 -35.55 -6.65
C VAL A 204 -9.28 -36.74 -6.27
N SER A 205 -8.09 -36.80 -6.86
CA SER A 205 -7.12 -37.89 -6.61
C SER A 205 -6.13 -37.54 -5.51
N THR A 206 -5.47 -36.39 -5.60
CA THR A 206 -4.44 -35.94 -4.67
C THR A 206 -4.42 -34.41 -4.60
N TRP A 207 -4.01 -33.90 -3.45
CA TRP A 207 -3.79 -32.48 -3.22
C TRP A 207 -2.30 -32.26 -2.99
N ASP A 208 -1.75 -31.22 -3.62
CA ASP A 208 -0.41 -30.73 -3.34
C ASP A 208 -0.52 -29.63 -2.29
N VAL A 209 0.11 -29.82 -1.13
CA VAL A 209 -0.15 -29.03 0.08
C VAL A 209 1.14 -28.77 0.85
N ASP A 210 1.41 -27.51 1.19
CA ASP A 210 2.46 -27.10 2.12
C ASP A 210 1.88 -26.90 3.53
N VAL A 211 2.56 -27.43 4.56
CA VAL A 211 2.16 -27.24 5.97
C VAL A 211 3.23 -26.43 6.68
N LEU A 212 2.85 -25.24 7.16
CA LEU A 212 3.72 -24.33 7.92
C LEU A 212 3.33 -24.38 9.40
N LEU A 213 4.31 -24.67 10.26
CA LEU A 213 4.11 -24.83 11.71
C LEU A 213 4.26 -23.52 12.49
N SER A 214 4.70 -22.43 11.83
CA SER A 214 4.83 -21.11 12.44
C SER A 214 4.60 -20.00 11.40
N THR A 215 3.96 -18.92 11.84
CA THR A 215 3.68 -17.69 11.08
C THR A 215 4.94 -16.84 10.84
N ASP A 216 5.94 -16.98 11.72
CA ASP A 216 7.18 -16.17 11.72
C ASP A 216 8.04 -16.30 10.46
N THR A 217 7.81 -17.34 9.65
CA THR A 217 8.60 -17.59 8.44
C THR A 217 7.73 -18.08 7.29
N ILE A 218 6.72 -17.30 6.89
CA ILE A 218 6.13 -17.45 5.55
C ILE A 218 7.21 -17.04 4.52
N PRO A 219 7.71 -17.95 3.65
CA PRO A 219 8.72 -17.61 2.65
C PRO A 219 8.22 -16.50 1.71
N GLU A 220 9.12 -15.60 1.28
CA GLU A 220 8.76 -14.46 0.42
C GLU A 220 8.08 -14.90 -0.89
N SER A 221 8.53 -16.00 -1.49
CA SER A 221 7.90 -16.58 -2.68
C SER A 221 6.43 -16.95 -2.46
N LEU A 222 6.10 -17.44 -1.27
CA LEU A 222 4.76 -17.84 -0.86
C LEU A 222 3.86 -16.61 -0.62
N ARG A 223 4.44 -15.49 -0.15
CA ARG A 223 3.72 -14.20 -0.05
C ARG A 223 3.39 -13.64 -1.43
N VAL A 224 4.32 -13.73 -2.39
CA VAL A 224 4.13 -13.29 -3.77
C VAL A 224 3.03 -14.11 -4.47
N ASP A 225 3.00 -15.43 -4.25
CA ASP A 225 1.97 -16.31 -4.81
C ASP A 225 0.55 -16.02 -4.27
N LEU A 226 0.46 -15.46 -3.05
CA LEU A 226 -0.81 -15.25 -2.33
C LEU A 226 -1.37 -13.83 -2.44
N TYR A 227 -0.53 -12.80 -2.30
CA TYR A 227 -0.93 -11.40 -2.41
C TYR A 227 -0.74 -10.82 -3.82
N GLY A 228 -0.09 -11.57 -4.71
CA GLY A 228 0.48 -11.04 -5.95
C GLY A 228 1.86 -10.42 -5.71
N SER A 229 2.44 -9.78 -6.73
CA SER A 229 3.70 -9.04 -6.57
C SER A 229 3.57 -7.96 -5.49
N ARG A 230 4.68 -7.65 -4.81
CA ARG A 230 4.73 -6.51 -3.89
C ARG A 230 4.21 -5.27 -4.62
N ARG A 231 3.33 -4.51 -3.97
CA ARG A 231 2.94 -3.20 -4.51
C ARG A 231 4.14 -2.27 -4.40
N THR A 232 4.87 -2.14 -5.50
CA THR A 232 5.99 -1.21 -5.60
C THR A 232 5.43 0.20 -5.75
N LEU A 233 5.80 1.07 -4.82
CA LEU A 233 5.38 2.46 -4.78
C LEU A 233 6.60 3.34 -5.04
N LEU A 234 6.52 4.21 -6.04
CA LEU A 234 7.58 5.16 -6.37
C LEU A 234 7.10 6.58 -6.06
N PHE A 235 7.74 7.23 -5.09
CA PHE A 235 7.53 8.65 -4.83
C PHE A 235 8.47 9.47 -5.70
N VAL A 236 7.94 10.43 -6.43
CA VAL A 236 8.70 11.30 -7.33
C VAL A 236 8.56 12.75 -6.87
N GLU A 237 9.62 13.54 -6.99
CA GLU A 237 9.56 14.98 -6.79
C GLU A 237 8.75 15.63 -7.93
N GLY A 238 7.79 16.49 -7.59
CA GLY A 238 6.97 17.19 -8.57
C GLY A 238 5.62 17.65 -8.01
N GLN A 239 5.04 18.68 -8.62
CA GLN A 239 3.65 19.07 -8.34
C GLN A 239 2.67 18.12 -9.04
N SER A 240 1.43 18.03 -8.57
CA SER A 240 0.39 17.17 -9.17
C SER A 240 0.07 17.51 -10.64
N THR A 241 0.46 18.70 -11.12
CA THR A 241 0.35 19.16 -12.51
C THR A 241 1.63 18.98 -13.33
N SER A 242 2.72 18.48 -12.74
CA SER A 242 3.98 18.19 -13.44
C SER A 242 3.82 17.00 -14.40
N LEU A 243 4.59 17.01 -15.49
CA LEU A 243 4.61 15.90 -16.46
C LEU A 243 5.49 14.72 -16.00
N ASP A 244 6.05 14.82 -14.80
CA ASP A 244 6.99 13.87 -14.21
C ASP A 244 6.27 12.56 -13.86
N GLN A 245 5.13 12.66 -13.15
CA GLN A 245 4.34 11.48 -12.80
C GLN A 245 3.84 10.72 -14.04
N PRO A 246 3.27 11.37 -15.09
CA PRO A 246 2.96 10.71 -16.35
C PRO A 246 4.17 9.99 -16.99
N LEU A 247 5.33 10.64 -17.04
CA LEU A 247 6.55 10.05 -17.62
C LEU A 247 6.94 8.77 -16.88
N TYR A 248 7.11 8.85 -15.56
CA TYR A 248 7.52 7.70 -14.75
C TYR A 248 6.48 6.57 -14.75
N SER A 249 5.18 6.90 -14.84
CA SER A 249 4.12 5.90 -14.97
C SER A 249 4.19 5.15 -16.31
N LEU A 250 4.64 5.81 -17.39
CA LEU A 250 4.87 5.16 -18.68
C LEU A 250 6.14 4.28 -18.68
N LEU A 251 7.19 4.75 -17.99
CA LEU A 251 8.45 4.00 -17.85
C LEU A 251 8.27 2.76 -16.96
N PHE A 252 7.43 2.82 -15.93
CA PHE A 252 7.20 1.73 -14.98
C PHE A 252 5.70 1.40 -14.81
N PRO A 253 5.07 0.70 -15.77
CA PRO A 253 3.62 0.43 -15.75
C PRO A 253 3.15 -0.38 -14.53
N GLU A 254 4.00 -1.27 -14.02
CA GLU A 254 3.72 -2.14 -12.88
C GLU A 254 3.97 -1.44 -11.52
N VAL A 255 4.43 -0.18 -11.53
CA VAL A 255 4.78 0.58 -10.33
C VAL A 255 3.77 1.70 -10.09
N SER A 256 3.31 1.83 -8.86
CA SER A 256 2.41 2.91 -8.47
C SER A 256 3.19 4.20 -8.19
N VAL A 257 3.19 5.14 -9.14
CA VAL A 257 3.91 6.42 -9.02
C VAL A 257 3.08 7.48 -8.30
N ARG A 258 3.67 8.22 -7.35
CA ARG A 258 3.02 9.31 -6.60
C ARG A 258 3.94 10.54 -6.49
N ALA A 259 3.48 11.69 -6.98
CA ALA A 259 4.21 12.94 -6.84
C ALA A 259 4.17 13.50 -5.40
N LYS A 260 5.25 14.18 -4.99
CA LYS A 260 5.38 14.92 -3.73
C LYS A 260 6.03 16.27 -4.02
N GLU A 261 5.58 17.32 -3.32
CA GLU A 261 5.91 18.70 -3.70
C GLU A 261 7.39 19.04 -3.51
N ALA A 262 8.07 18.34 -2.61
CA ALA A 262 9.49 18.56 -2.33
C ALA A 262 10.24 17.26 -2.06
N CYS A 263 11.54 17.24 -2.37
CA CYS A 263 12.49 16.18 -2.00
C CYS A 263 12.36 15.73 -0.53
N THR A 264 12.18 16.67 0.41
CA THR A 264 12.01 16.33 1.84
C THR A 264 10.78 15.49 2.13
N GLU A 265 9.71 15.67 1.36
CA GLU A 265 8.48 14.88 1.51
C GLU A 265 8.63 13.48 0.91
N VAL A 266 9.35 13.37 -0.23
CA VAL A 266 9.74 12.07 -0.81
C VAL A 266 10.53 11.27 0.22
N ILE A 267 11.56 11.87 0.81
CA ILE A 267 12.40 11.23 1.84
C ILE A 267 11.53 10.75 3.03
N ARG A 268 10.65 11.61 3.54
CA ARG A 268 9.76 11.26 4.67
C ARG A 268 8.81 10.11 4.33
N ALA A 269 8.22 10.13 3.14
CA ALA A 269 7.27 9.11 2.73
C ALA A 269 7.94 7.73 2.55
N VAL A 270 9.12 7.70 1.94
CA VAL A 270 9.91 6.47 1.76
C VAL A 270 10.35 5.92 3.11
N ASN A 271 10.96 6.75 3.96
CA ASN A 271 11.43 6.32 5.28
C ASN A 271 10.26 5.84 6.17
N GLY A 272 9.10 6.49 6.10
CA GLY A 272 7.91 6.08 6.85
C GLY A 272 7.39 4.69 6.46
N LEU A 273 7.30 4.39 5.16
CA LEU A 273 6.86 3.06 4.70
C LEU A 273 7.93 1.99 4.90
N ARG A 274 9.20 2.30 4.61
CA ARG A 274 10.29 1.33 4.81
C ARG A 274 10.54 1.02 6.28
N GLY A 275 10.24 1.94 7.20
CA GLY A 275 10.31 1.71 8.64
C GLY A 275 9.20 0.83 9.21
N CYS A 276 8.17 0.54 8.43
CA CYS A 276 6.97 -0.21 8.83
C CYS A 276 6.73 -1.43 7.92
N GLN A 277 7.78 -2.05 7.39
CA GLN A 277 7.63 -3.19 6.46
C GLN A 277 6.93 -4.40 7.08
N ASP A 278 7.01 -4.57 8.40
CA ASP A 278 6.37 -5.70 9.09
C ASP A 278 4.84 -5.58 9.17
N VAL A 279 4.27 -4.40 8.87
CA VAL A 279 2.82 -4.15 8.96
C VAL A 279 2.14 -3.93 7.60
N HIS A 280 2.88 -3.98 6.49
CA HIS A 280 2.31 -3.82 5.15
C HIS A 280 3.13 -4.47 4.03
N HIS A 281 2.47 -4.81 2.91
CA HIS A 281 3.09 -5.45 1.74
C HIS A 281 3.57 -4.46 0.65
N VAL A 282 3.97 -3.24 1.02
CA VAL A 282 4.41 -2.18 0.10
C VAL A 282 5.92 -2.01 0.17
N THR A 283 6.60 -2.04 -0.99
CA THR A 283 7.99 -1.59 -1.10
C THR A 283 8.02 -0.18 -1.66
N ALA A 284 8.49 0.76 -0.85
CA ALA A 284 8.55 2.17 -1.22
C ALA A 284 9.95 2.55 -1.70
N PHE A 285 10.01 3.24 -2.83
CA PHE A 285 11.20 3.87 -3.39
C PHE A 285 10.96 5.36 -3.59
N GLY A 286 12.04 6.14 -3.52
CA GLY A 286 12.02 7.56 -3.83
C GLY A 286 12.87 7.87 -5.06
N LEU A 287 12.41 8.82 -5.87
CA LEU A 287 13.18 9.41 -6.95
C LEU A 287 13.14 10.93 -6.80
N VAL A 288 14.30 11.55 -6.71
CA VAL A 288 14.46 12.99 -6.48
C VAL A 288 15.37 13.58 -7.54
N ASP A 289 15.25 14.89 -7.80
CA ASP A 289 16.15 15.57 -8.73
C ASP A 289 17.61 15.41 -8.26
N GLY A 290 18.52 15.25 -9.22
CA GLY A 290 19.94 15.11 -8.92
C GLY A 290 20.49 16.42 -8.35
N ASP A 291 20.02 17.56 -8.88
CA ASP A 291 20.43 18.94 -8.61
C ASP A 291 21.97 19.17 -8.63
N GLY A 292 22.79 18.15 -8.97
CA GLY A 292 24.26 18.12 -8.84
C GLY A 292 24.80 17.65 -7.49
N MET A 293 24.04 16.88 -6.68
CA MET A 293 24.47 16.42 -5.34
C MET A 293 25.82 15.70 -5.36
N ALA A 294 26.61 15.84 -4.29
CA ALA A 294 27.87 15.12 -4.11
C ALA A 294 27.64 13.60 -3.92
N ASP A 295 28.62 12.79 -4.35
CA ASP A 295 28.53 11.32 -4.39
C ASP A 295 28.26 10.69 -3.00
N ASP A 296 28.77 11.29 -1.94
CA ASP A 296 28.57 10.82 -0.56
C ASP A 296 27.11 11.00 -0.12
N ARG A 297 26.48 12.12 -0.49
CA ARG A 297 25.07 12.37 -0.25
C ARG A 297 24.18 11.44 -1.07
N ILE A 298 24.55 11.18 -2.33
CA ILE A 298 23.85 10.21 -3.19
C ILE A 298 23.86 8.84 -2.53
N ALA A 299 25.03 8.33 -2.14
CA ALA A 299 25.15 7.02 -1.51
C ALA A 299 24.34 6.91 -0.20
N ALA A 300 24.28 7.98 0.60
CA ALA A 300 23.50 8.01 1.83
C ALA A 300 21.98 7.94 1.58
N LEU A 301 21.48 8.53 0.50
CA LEU A 301 20.08 8.46 0.09
C LEU A 301 19.75 7.10 -0.53
N GLU A 302 20.64 6.57 -1.37
CA GLU A 302 20.47 5.24 -1.99
C GLU A 302 20.34 4.14 -0.93
N GLY A 303 21.12 4.22 0.16
CA GLY A 303 20.99 3.32 1.31
C GLY A 303 19.63 3.37 2.02
N GLN A 304 18.86 4.44 1.85
CA GLN A 304 17.49 4.60 2.35
C GLN A 304 16.42 4.18 1.31
N GLY A 305 16.82 3.70 0.13
CA GLY A 305 15.92 3.40 -0.97
C GLY A 305 15.43 4.63 -1.73
N ILE A 306 16.18 5.73 -1.67
CA ILE A 306 15.89 6.99 -2.34
C ILE A 306 16.99 7.24 -3.35
N TYR A 307 16.63 7.39 -4.62
CA TYR A 307 17.57 7.46 -5.73
C TYR A 307 17.52 8.86 -6.34
N PRO A 308 18.57 9.68 -6.17
CA PRO A 308 18.74 10.89 -6.96
C PRO A 308 18.94 10.57 -8.43
N LEU A 309 18.43 11.43 -9.32
CA LEU A 309 18.69 11.31 -10.75
C LEU A 309 20.19 11.47 -11.05
N PRO A 310 20.75 10.71 -12.00
CA PRO A 310 22.16 10.85 -12.42
C PRO A 310 22.43 12.11 -13.25
N PHE A 311 21.41 12.93 -13.47
CA PHE A 311 21.42 14.21 -14.17
C PHE A 311 20.67 15.26 -13.34
N TYR A 312 20.82 16.53 -13.69
CA TYR A 312 20.37 17.65 -12.87
C TYR A 312 18.88 17.57 -12.50
N SER A 313 17.99 17.33 -13.48
CA SER A 313 16.55 17.22 -13.24
C SER A 313 15.85 16.36 -14.29
N VAL A 314 14.58 16.04 -14.06
CA VAL A 314 13.75 15.26 -15.00
C VAL A 314 13.73 15.82 -16.44
N GLU A 315 13.90 17.13 -16.64
CA GLU A 315 14.00 17.72 -17.99
C GLU A 315 15.13 17.09 -18.82
N SER A 316 16.20 16.63 -18.18
CA SER A 316 17.29 15.98 -18.91
C SER A 316 16.85 14.70 -19.62
N LEU A 317 15.77 14.03 -19.18
CA LEU A 317 15.17 12.91 -19.91
C LEU A 317 14.40 13.41 -21.14
N PHE A 318 13.53 14.42 -20.96
CA PHE A 318 12.70 14.98 -22.03
C PHE A 318 13.52 15.55 -23.17
N TYR A 319 14.69 16.12 -22.87
CA TYR A 319 15.56 16.79 -23.84
C TYR A 319 16.85 16.00 -24.12
N SER A 320 16.89 14.72 -23.74
CA SER A 320 18.00 13.83 -24.09
C SER A 320 18.11 13.64 -25.60
N LYS A 321 19.34 13.43 -26.09
CA LYS A 321 19.63 13.17 -27.50
C LYS A 321 18.66 12.22 -28.17
N GLU A 322 18.43 11.07 -27.55
CA GLU A 322 17.62 9.99 -28.11
C GLU A 322 16.16 10.40 -28.24
N VAL A 323 15.65 11.21 -27.29
CA VAL A 323 14.29 11.76 -27.35
C VAL A 323 14.18 12.85 -28.41
N VAL A 324 15.15 13.77 -28.47
CA VAL A 324 15.15 14.83 -29.51
C VAL A 324 15.24 14.20 -30.90
N GLU A 325 16.09 13.19 -31.10
CA GLU A 325 16.21 12.44 -32.37
C GLU A 325 14.90 11.74 -32.74
N ALA A 326 14.25 11.08 -31.78
CA ALA A 326 12.97 10.41 -32.01
C ALA A 326 11.84 11.40 -32.38
N ILE A 327 11.81 12.57 -31.76
CA ILE A 327 10.82 13.61 -32.05
C ILE A 327 11.11 14.32 -33.37
N ALA A 328 12.38 14.61 -33.67
CA ALA A 328 12.80 15.16 -34.95
C ALA A 328 12.41 14.22 -36.11
N GLY A 329 12.57 12.91 -35.93
CA GLY A 329 12.09 11.91 -36.89
C GLY A 329 10.58 11.98 -37.13
N ARG A 330 9.78 12.03 -36.06
CA ARG A 330 8.31 12.16 -36.16
C ARG A 330 7.89 13.47 -36.85
N GLN A 331 8.57 14.58 -36.55
CA GLN A 331 8.25 15.86 -37.19
C GLN A 331 8.69 15.92 -38.64
N ALA A 332 9.85 15.33 -38.97
CA ALA A 332 10.31 15.18 -40.34
C ALA A 332 9.28 14.43 -41.21
N GLU A 333 8.70 13.34 -40.69
CA GLU A 333 7.61 12.61 -41.37
C GLU A 333 6.36 13.48 -41.57
N THR A 334 6.01 14.29 -40.57
CA THR A 334 4.80 15.13 -40.60
C THR A 334 4.96 16.33 -41.54
N LEU A 335 6.15 16.93 -41.59
CA LEU A 335 6.46 18.13 -42.35
C LEU A 335 7.08 17.85 -43.72
N GLY A 336 7.46 16.60 -44.00
CA GLY A 336 8.19 16.23 -45.22
C GLY A 336 9.63 16.76 -45.26
N ALA A 337 10.27 16.91 -44.10
CA ALA A 337 11.61 17.47 -43.92
C ALA A 337 12.67 16.38 -43.61
N ASN A 338 13.94 16.76 -43.48
CA ASN A 338 15.01 15.86 -43.04
C ASN A 338 15.17 15.93 -41.51
N ALA A 339 15.07 14.78 -40.83
CA ALA A 339 15.18 14.68 -39.38
C ALA A 339 16.53 15.14 -38.82
N VAL A 340 17.62 14.89 -39.55
CA VAL A 340 18.98 15.29 -39.12
C VAL A 340 19.11 16.81 -39.20
N GLU A 341 18.66 17.42 -40.30
CA GLU A 341 18.70 18.88 -40.46
C GLU A 341 17.83 19.59 -39.42
N LEU A 342 16.63 19.06 -39.14
CA LEU A 342 15.75 19.60 -38.10
C LEU A 342 16.40 19.52 -36.71
N LYS A 343 17.03 18.40 -36.38
CA LYS A 343 17.75 18.23 -35.11
C LYS A 343 18.92 19.20 -35.00
N ASP A 344 19.77 19.26 -36.03
CA ASP A 344 20.97 20.09 -36.03
C ASP A 344 20.60 21.59 -35.97
N GLN A 345 19.51 21.99 -36.63
CA GLN A 345 18.95 23.33 -36.50
C GLN A 345 18.47 23.59 -35.06
N ALA A 346 17.67 22.69 -34.48
CA ALA A 346 17.17 22.84 -33.11
C ALA A 346 18.32 22.93 -32.08
N TYR A 347 19.38 22.13 -32.26
CA TYR A 347 20.57 22.17 -31.41
C TYR A 347 21.34 23.48 -31.59
N GLY A 348 21.53 23.94 -32.83
CA GLY A 348 22.20 25.21 -33.11
C GLY A 348 21.46 26.40 -32.50
N GLU A 349 20.13 26.45 -32.65
CA GLU A 349 19.29 27.47 -32.03
C GLU A 349 19.31 27.40 -30.50
N ALA A 350 19.31 26.19 -29.93
CA ALA A 350 19.41 25.98 -28.49
C ALA A 350 20.72 26.52 -27.91
N VAL A 351 21.86 26.18 -28.51
CA VAL A 351 23.16 26.67 -28.06
C VAL A 351 23.28 28.18 -28.26
N ALA A 352 22.79 28.72 -29.37
CA ALA A 352 22.79 30.16 -29.65
C ALA A 352 21.90 30.95 -28.69
N SER A 353 20.88 30.33 -28.10
CA SER A 353 20.01 30.96 -27.11
C SER A 353 20.71 31.28 -25.79
N ILE A 354 21.85 30.64 -25.50
CA ILE A 354 22.60 30.81 -24.25
C ILE A 354 23.41 32.12 -24.30
N THR A 355 22.85 33.16 -23.71
CA THR A 355 23.50 34.49 -23.64
C THR A 355 24.64 34.50 -22.63
N GLN A 356 25.52 35.50 -22.73
CA GLN A 356 26.62 35.67 -21.75
C GLN A 356 26.11 35.80 -20.31
N GLU A 357 25.00 36.51 -20.08
CA GLU A 357 24.37 36.61 -18.75
C GLU A 357 23.89 35.24 -18.24
N GLN A 358 23.31 34.41 -19.12
CA GLN A 358 22.88 33.06 -18.77
C GLN A 358 24.07 32.13 -18.46
N LYS A 359 25.19 32.25 -19.19
CA LYS A 359 26.41 31.50 -18.87
C LYS A 359 26.89 31.80 -17.45
N GLN A 360 26.92 33.09 -17.09
CA GLN A 360 27.32 33.53 -15.74
C GLN A 360 26.33 33.04 -14.67
N HIS A 361 25.03 33.14 -14.92
CA HIS A 361 24.00 32.66 -13.98
C HIS A 361 24.09 31.14 -13.75
N LEU A 362 24.16 30.35 -14.82
CA LEU A 362 24.22 28.88 -14.74
C LEU A 362 25.49 28.39 -14.05
N ALA A 363 26.66 28.93 -14.42
CA ALA A 363 27.93 28.60 -13.77
C ALA A 363 27.94 29.06 -12.30
N GLY A 364 27.39 30.24 -12.01
CA GLY A 364 27.28 30.79 -10.66
C GLY A 364 26.44 29.92 -9.73
N ARG A 365 25.32 29.39 -10.24
CA ARG A 365 24.41 28.55 -9.46
C ARG A 365 25.03 27.22 -9.05
N ILE A 366 25.74 26.55 -9.96
CA ILE A 366 26.50 25.33 -9.65
C ILE A 366 27.65 25.63 -8.67
N SER A 367 28.34 26.75 -8.88
CA SER A 367 29.46 27.16 -8.03
C SER A 367 29.04 27.50 -6.59
N GLU A 368 27.90 28.19 -6.41
CA GLU A 368 27.34 28.50 -5.09
C GLU A 368 27.04 27.23 -4.29
N ARG A 369 26.45 26.25 -4.98
CA ARG A 369 26.07 24.95 -4.45
C ARG A 369 27.29 24.15 -4.00
N GLU A 370 28.29 23.96 -4.86
CA GLU A 370 29.54 23.25 -4.52
C GLU A 370 30.23 23.86 -3.29
N LEU A 371 30.28 25.19 -3.23
CA LEU A 371 30.90 25.93 -2.14
C LEU A 371 30.12 25.77 -0.83
N ARG A 372 28.79 25.75 -0.89
CA ARG A 372 27.92 25.52 0.26
C ARG A 372 28.04 24.10 0.80
N ASP A 373 28.08 23.09 -0.07
CA ASP A 373 28.25 21.68 0.31
C ASP A 373 29.62 21.46 0.96
N SER A 374 30.68 22.03 0.38
CA SER A 374 32.03 22.00 0.96
C SER A 374 32.06 22.61 2.37
N LEU A 375 31.40 23.75 2.59
CA LEU A 375 31.34 24.39 3.91
C LEU A 375 30.55 23.56 4.94
N LEU A 376 29.40 23.01 4.55
CA LEU A 376 28.59 22.17 5.44
C LEU A 376 29.33 20.89 5.85
N SER A 377 30.17 20.33 4.97
CA SER A 377 30.97 19.13 5.26
C SER A 377 32.01 19.33 6.37
N GLN A 378 32.45 20.58 6.60
CA GLN A 378 33.45 20.93 7.61
C GLN A 378 32.86 21.19 9.00
N LEU A 379 31.53 21.15 9.15
CA LEU A 379 30.89 21.32 10.45
C LEU A 379 31.20 20.14 11.38
N PRO A 380 31.52 20.39 12.67
CA PRO A 380 31.84 19.35 13.64
C PRO A 380 30.64 18.42 13.87
N ARG A 381 30.92 17.12 14.00
CA ARG A 381 29.91 16.08 14.26
C ARG A 381 29.73 15.88 15.76
N GLU A 382 28.68 15.15 16.14
CA GLU A 382 28.34 14.87 17.55
C GLU A 382 29.56 14.39 18.37
N ARG A 383 30.37 13.50 17.80
CA ARG A 383 31.62 13.00 18.42
C ARG A 383 32.64 14.10 18.73
N ASP A 384 32.78 15.08 17.84
CA ASP A 384 33.76 16.17 17.95
C ASP A 384 33.29 17.20 19.00
N LEU A 385 31.97 17.35 19.14
CA LEU A 385 31.34 18.19 20.17
C LEU A 385 31.42 17.57 21.58
N VAL A 386 31.41 16.24 21.67
CA VAL A 386 31.51 15.49 22.95
C VAL A 386 32.90 15.59 23.58
N GLU A 387 33.97 15.72 22.78
CA GLU A 387 35.34 15.85 23.29
C GLU A 387 35.60 17.22 23.98
N GLY A 388 34.77 18.22 23.70
CA GLY A 388 34.80 19.54 24.35
C GLY A 388 35.98 20.43 23.93
N GLY A 389 35.70 21.61 23.39
CA GLY A 389 36.70 22.61 23.03
C GLY A 389 36.16 23.75 22.17
N ASN A 390 36.86 24.88 22.08
CA ASN A 390 36.55 25.94 21.11
C ASN A 390 37.02 25.50 19.73
N HIS A 391 36.07 25.15 18.85
CA HIS A 391 36.34 24.76 17.48
C HIS A 391 36.32 26.00 16.58
N ASN A 392 37.50 26.59 16.35
CA ASN A 392 37.65 27.67 15.38
C ASN A 392 37.78 27.07 13.97
N ILE A 393 36.74 27.24 13.14
CA ILE A 393 36.77 26.85 11.74
C ILE A 393 37.28 28.05 10.92
N SER A 394 38.50 27.95 10.38
CA SER A 394 39.03 28.92 9.42
C SER A 394 38.81 28.35 8.03
N VAL A 395 37.79 28.82 7.32
CA VAL A 395 37.44 28.33 5.99
C VAL A 395 38.00 29.28 4.93
N GLU A 396 38.99 28.82 4.15
CA GLU A 396 39.37 29.45 2.88
C GLU A 396 38.60 28.77 1.76
N LEU A 397 37.69 29.50 1.10
CA LEU A 397 36.86 29.00 0.00
C LEU A 397 37.27 29.68 -1.31
N PRO A 398 38.19 29.11 -2.10
CA PRO A 398 38.40 29.58 -3.46
C PRO A 398 37.10 29.40 -4.26
N SER A 399 36.71 30.43 -5.01
CA SER A 399 35.49 30.37 -5.82
C SER A 399 35.68 29.41 -6.99
N PRO A 400 34.84 28.36 -7.15
CA PRO A 400 34.92 27.43 -8.29
C PRO A 400 34.38 28.05 -9.59
N TYR A 401 33.77 29.23 -9.53
CA TYR A 401 33.13 29.90 -10.65
C TYR A 401 33.99 30.07 -11.92
N PRO A 402 35.27 30.49 -11.85
CA PRO A 402 36.07 30.65 -13.06
C PRO A 402 36.25 29.33 -13.81
N ASP A 403 36.44 28.22 -13.09
CA ASP A 403 36.65 26.90 -13.67
C ASP A 403 35.35 26.34 -14.25
N GLU A 404 34.23 26.48 -13.54
CA GLU A 404 32.91 26.03 -14.01
C GLU A 404 32.41 26.83 -15.21
N LEU A 405 32.69 28.15 -15.25
CA LEU A 405 32.39 28.98 -16.42
C LEU A 405 33.19 28.55 -17.64
N ALA A 406 34.49 28.24 -17.47
CA ALA A 406 35.33 27.75 -18.56
C ALA A 406 34.83 26.39 -19.09
N LEU A 407 34.34 25.51 -18.22
CA LEU A 407 33.74 24.23 -18.60
C LEU A 407 32.45 24.44 -19.42
N LEU A 408 31.54 25.29 -18.94
CA LEU A 408 30.31 25.64 -19.64
C LEU A 408 30.61 26.26 -21.02
N GLU A 409 31.56 27.19 -21.09
CA GLU A 409 32.00 27.78 -22.35
C GLU A 409 32.61 26.76 -23.31
N GLY A 410 33.32 25.77 -22.79
CA GLY A 410 33.82 24.62 -23.54
C GLY A 410 32.69 23.81 -24.18
N HIS A 411 31.66 23.44 -23.40
CA HIS A 411 30.49 22.70 -23.91
C HIS A 411 29.68 23.52 -24.93
N VAL A 412 29.48 24.82 -24.68
CA VAL A 412 28.83 25.73 -25.63
C VAL A 412 29.64 25.85 -26.92
N GLY A 413 30.97 25.99 -26.83
CA GLY A 413 31.86 26.07 -28.00
C GLY A 413 31.92 24.78 -28.82
N ALA A 414 31.73 23.64 -28.17
CA ALA A 414 31.64 22.32 -28.81
C ALA A 414 30.23 21.98 -29.32
N SER A 415 29.22 22.83 -29.05
CA SER A 415 27.80 22.55 -29.29
C SER A 415 27.31 21.23 -28.66
N ASP A 416 27.85 20.87 -27.50
CA ASP A 416 27.50 19.64 -26.77
C ASP A 416 26.27 19.87 -25.88
N LEU A 417 25.09 19.83 -26.51
CA LEU A 417 23.83 20.08 -25.82
C LEU A 417 23.50 19.00 -24.78
N ASP A 418 23.94 17.76 -25.01
CA ASP A 418 23.67 16.63 -24.13
C ASP A 418 24.37 16.86 -22.78
N ALA A 419 25.65 17.28 -22.80
CA ALA A 419 26.37 17.65 -21.59
C ALA A 419 25.75 18.86 -20.88
N LEU A 420 25.28 19.86 -21.63
CA LEU A 420 24.65 21.06 -21.08
C LEU A 420 23.35 20.74 -20.34
N VAL A 421 22.47 19.94 -20.97
CA VAL A 421 21.18 19.53 -20.42
C VAL A 421 21.35 18.58 -19.23
N ALA A 422 22.40 17.77 -19.19
CA ALA A 422 22.67 16.85 -18.09
C ALA A 422 23.21 17.55 -16.83
N ARG A 423 24.06 18.58 -16.98
CA ARG A 423 24.79 19.21 -15.86
C ARG A 423 24.15 20.50 -15.34
N TYR A 424 23.51 21.31 -16.19
CA TYR A 424 23.05 22.64 -15.81
C TYR A 424 21.51 22.72 -15.72
N PRO A 425 20.96 23.63 -14.88
CA PRO A 425 19.53 23.90 -14.80
C PRO A 425 19.02 24.66 -16.03
N VAL A 426 19.02 24.01 -17.19
CA VAL A 426 18.67 24.59 -18.50
C VAL A 426 17.26 25.18 -18.55
N ARG A 427 16.36 24.81 -17.62
CA ARG A 427 15.03 25.43 -17.46
C ARG A 427 15.09 26.94 -17.16
N GLU A 428 16.22 27.42 -16.63
CA GLU A 428 16.46 28.83 -16.32
C GLU A 428 17.15 29.57 -17.48
N SER A 429 17.26 28.91 -18.63
CA SER A 429 17.83 29.44 -19.86
C SER A 429 16.81 29.43 -21.01
N GLY A 430 17.19 29.97 -22.16
CA GLY A 430 16.37 29.91 -23.38
C GLY A 430 16.34 28.54 -24.07
N VAL A 431 17.17 27.59 -23.62
CA VAL A 431 17.47 26.33 -24.32
C VAL A 431 16.22 25.50 -24.59
N LEU A 432 15.40 25.24 -23.57
CA LEU A 432 14.23 24.36 -23.71
C LEU A 432 13.19 24.91 -24.70
N GLY A 433 13.01 26.23 -24.71
CA GLY A 433 12.12 26.92 -25.63
C GLY A 433 12.66 26.91 -27.06
N ALA A 434 13.98 27.12 -27.23
CA ALA A 434 14.64 27.06 -28.51
C ALA A 434 14.58 25.65 -29.14
N ILE A 435 14.77 24.58 -28.35
CA ILE A 435 14.59 23.20 -28.84
C ILE A 435 13.16 22.97 -29.35
N ALA A 436 12.16 23.40 -28.57
CA ALA A 436 10.77 23.23 -28.97
C ALA A 436 10.45 24.00 -30.27
N GLN A 437 10.91 25.26 -30.38
CA GLN A 437 10.71 26.09 -31.57
C GLN A 437 11.46 25.56 -32.79
N GLY A 438 12.72 25.14 -32.63
CA GLY A 438 13.53 24.58 -33.70
C GLY A 438 12.97 23.27 -34.25
N LEU A 439 12.25 22.50 -33.42
CA LEU A 439 11.47 21.32 -33.83
C LEU A 439 10.03 21.66 -34.27
N HIS A 440 9.73 22.93 -34.51
CA HIS A 440 8.44 23.44 -34.98
C HIS A 440 7.24 23.16 -34.06
N PHE A 441 7.46 23.08 -32.74
CA PHE A 441 6.39 23.12 -31.76
C PHE A 441 6.03 24.55 -31.36
N ASN A 442 4.75 24.79 -31.06
CA ASN A 442 4.28 26.14 -30.70
C ASN A 442 4.82 26.58 -29.33
N ASN A 443 5.02 25.65 -28.41
CA ASN A 443 5.48 25.90 -27.05
C ASN A 443 6.07 24.62 -26.42
N ARG A 444 6.71 24.78 -25.26
CA ARG A 444 7.32 23.71 -24.47
C ARG A 444 6.32 22.60 -24.10
N ALA A 445 5.10 22.95 -23.67
CA ALA A 445 4.12 21.96 -23.23
C ALA A 445 3.64 21.05 -24.37
N ASP A 446 3.55 21.57 -25.60
CA ASP A 446 3.22 20.77 -26.78
C ASP A 446 4.34 19.77 -27.12
N TYR A 447 5.60 20.20 -26.99
CA TYR A 447 6.76 19.31 -27.13
C TYR A 447 6.74 18.20 -26.07
N GLU A 448 6.60 18.52 -24.79
CA GLU A 448 6.61 17.53 -23.70
C GLU A 448 5.45 16.51 -23.83
N LYS A 449 4.26 16.96 -24.26
CA LYS A 449 3.15 16.04 -24.59
C LYS A 449 3.48 15.12 -25.77
N ALA A 450 4.15 15.64 -26.80
CA ALA A 450 4.58 14.83 -27.94
C ALA A 450 5.63 13.79 -27.53
N VAL A 451 6.54 14.14 -26.60
CA VAL A 451 7.49 13.20 -25.98
C VAL A 451 6.75 12.08 -25.27
N LEU A 452 5.80 12.39 -24.37
CA LEU A 452 5.02 11.37 -23.66
C LEU A 452 4.30 10.42 -24.64
N SER A 453 3.68 10.97 -25.69
CA SER A 453 3.02 10.18 -26.74
C SER A 453 4.00 9.27 -27.49
N LYS A 454 5.23 9.73 -27.75
CA LYS A 454 6.25 8.93 -28.45
C LYS A 454 6.82 7.84 -27.54
N VAL A 455 7.12 8.14 -26.28
CA VAL A 455 7.60 7.18 -25.28
C VAL A 455 6.56 6.08 -25.02
N ALA A 456 5.27 6.42 -25.01
CA ALA A 456 4.20 5.45 -24.87
C ALA A 456 4.08 4.47 -26.06
N ALA A 457 4.52 4.88 -27.26
CA ALA A 457 4.38 4.10 -28.49
C ALA A 457 5.67 3.38 -28.91
N ASP A 458 6.81 3.69 -28.31
CA ASP A 458 8.13 3.21 -28.72
C ASP A 458 8.85 2.51 -27.55
N ASP A 459 8.75 1.18 -27.53
CA ASP A 459 9.35 0.36 -26.46
C ASP A 459 10.88 0.42 -26.46
N GLY A 460 11.51 0.64 -27.63
CA GLY A 460 12.97 0.81 -27.72
C GLY A 460 13.41 2.09 -27.01
N LEU A 461 12.73 3.21 -27.29
CA LEU A 461 12.98 4.48 -26.62
C LEU A 461 12.73 4.38 -25.11
N ARG A 462 11.69 3.65 -24.69
CA ARG A 462 11.39 3.43 -23.28
C ARG A 462 12.53 2.73 -22.54
N GLN A 463 13.08 1.65 -23.13
CA GLN A 463 14.20 0.91 -22.53
C GLN A 463 15.47 1.77 -22.42
N VAL A 464 15.73 2.63 -23.41
CA VAL A 464 16.85 3.59 -23.35
C VAL A 464 16.67 4.59 -22.20
N LEU A 465 15.46 5.13 -22.00
CA LEU A 465 15.16 6.04 -20.90
C LEU A 465 15.25 5.37 -19.52
N ILE A 466 14.77 4.12 -19.41
CA ILE A 466 14.90 3.32 -18.18
C ILE A 466 16.39 3.11 -17.86
N ALA A 467 17.23 2.78 -18.84
CA ALA A 467 18.67 2.59 -18.63
C ALA A 467 19.36 3.86 -18.11
N LYS A 468 18.88 5.06 -18.50
CA LYS A 468 19.40 6.34 -17.99
C LYS A 468 19.05 6.60 -16.52
N LEU A 469 18.08 5.89 -15.93
CA LEU A 469 17.74 6.01 -14.49
C LEU A 469 18.67 5.21 -13.58
N GLY A 470 19.68 4.53 -14.14
CA GLY A 470 20.76 3.92 -13.37
C GLY A 470 20.30 2.86 -12.38
N ARG A 471 20.70 2.99 -11.11
CA ARG A 471 20.46 1.97 -10.07
C ARG A 471 18.98 1.78 -9.74
N LEU A 472 18.16 2.83 -9.83
CA LEU A 472 16.72 2.73 -9.59
C LEU A 472 16.06 1.73 -10.57
N ALA A 473 16.45 1.75 -11.84
CA ALA A 473 15.90 0.84 -12.84
C ALA A 473 16.21 -0.63 -12.51
N ALA A 474 17.43 -0.92 -12.06
CA ALA A 474 17.82 -2.26 -11.66
C ALA A 474 17.03 -2.74 -10.43
N GLU A 475 16.82 -1.87 -9.45
CA GLU A 475 16.10 -2.18 -8.21
C GLU A 475 14.59 -2.37 -8.44
N LEU A 476 13.99 -1.54 -9.30
CA LEU A 476 12.57 -1.68 -9.69
C LEU A 476 12.33 -2.91 -10.59
N GLN A 477 13.33 -3.37 -11.33
CA GLN A 477 13.24 -4.59 -12.15
C GLN A 477 13.53 -5.87 -11.35
N ASN A 478 14.40 -5.81 -10.34
CA ASN A 478 14.72 -6.95 -9.47
C ASN A 478 13.69 -7.16 -8.33
N GLY A 479 12.90 -6.12 -8.02
CA GLY A 479 11.84 -6.17 -7.02
C GLY A 479 10.49 -6.71 -7.50
N ASN A 480 10.40 -7.08 -8.79
CA ASN A 480 9.21 -7.67 -9.42
C ASN A 480 9.30 -9.19 -9.53
#